data_AF-L2F679-F1
#
_entry.id   AF-L2F679-F1
#
_cell.length_a   1.000
_cell.length_b   1.000
_cell.length_c   1.000
_cell.angle_alpha   90.00
_cell.angle_beta   90.00
_cell.angle_gamma   90.00
#
_symmetry.space_group_name_H-M   'P 1'
#
loop_
_entity.id
_entity.type
_entity.pdbx_description
1 polymer ?
#
loop_
_entity_poly.entity_id
_entity_poly.type
_entity_poly.pdbx_seq_one_letter_code
_entity_poly.pdbx_strand_id
1 'polypeptide(L)'
;MAINFGKTDVGKLTMKSSQVKKFLLRQIRYPEFLVIFFLALYLGIFVPSPSYQIAFFGLMTASVIALLIATQKSRNLVFDAASLFLLAINLGLLQLTYIPSICLWLILAYRLLLIKHKNLTAVLAVASGSIVVLVVLALLGLDLKLHLTDSQHLQLNNLSLALTALVFFHQMWYLSTKVQYLSEKHHQDQDRLQGMVSRINKLSRFLPPQVWQPIIQQNKNIAVISQRRKLTIFFSDIVGFTDLSDNISPDHLANILNTYFDAMTKITQKYGATLDKFIGDGLLCFFGDKPDSNEHEDALRCAIMAIEMRREMQVLRQQWRLLGFEGLYVRIGINTGYCYVGNFGSHNRMTYTLIGKEANFASRLESAAKPNQILISESTYNLISHKLNCQIVGKVHLKGLQDPVMVWEVLTPEKDDIRNQNNWIDHQLSGFNLHLNFKEIRNYDKRTIMNHLNHALDLLDKKLD
;
A
#
# COMPACT_ATOMS: atom_id res chain seq x y z
N MET A 1 -15.34 14.35 22.51
CA MET A 1 -16.22 13.51 21.67
C MET A 1 -15.48 12.21 21.38
N ALA A 2 -15.75 11.16 22.17
CA ALA A 2 -15.07 9.87 22.04
C ALA A 2 -15.65 9.11 20.83
N ILE A 3 -14.80 8.82 19.84
CA ILE A 3 -15.19 8.09 18.64
C ILE A 3 -15.39 6.62 19.03
N ASN A 4 -16.65 6.23 19.10
CA ASN A 4 -17.08 4.87 19.37
C ASN A 4 -16.82 4.02 18.13
N PHE A 5 -15.77 3.20 18.16
CA PHE A 5 -15.48 2.26 17.07
C PHE A 5 -16.55 1.16 17.05
N GLY A 6 -17.31 1.10 15.96
CA GLY A 6 -18.33 0.10 15.68
C GLY A 6 -17.81 -1.33 15.85
N LYS A 7 -18.07 -1.92 17.02
CA LYS A 7 -18.11 -3.36 17.25
C LYS A 7 -19.44 -3.88 16.71
N THR A 8 -19.57 -4.18 15.43
CA THR A 8 -20.79 -4.87 14.99
C THR A 8 -20.58 -6.07 14.06
N ASP A 9 -19.56 -6.11 13.18
CA ASP A 9 -19.39 -7.30 12.31
C ASP A 9 -18.09 -8.09 12.52
N VAL A 10 -17.00 -7.43 12.89
CA VAL A 10 -15.71 -8.12 13.14
C VAL A 10 -15.79 -9.04 14.36
N GLY A 11 -16.60 -8.68 15.36
CA GLY A 11 -16.79 -9.48 16.59
C GLY A 11 -17.52 -10.81 16.37
N LYS A 12 -18.50 -10.85 15.47
CA LYS A 12 -19.25 -12.07 15.13
C LYS A 12 -18.40 -13.03 14.28
N LEU A 13 -17.61 -12.51 13.33
CA LEU A 13 -16.72 -13.30 12.48
C LEU A 13 -15.51 -13.88 13.24
N THR A 14 -14.92 -13.11 14.16
CA THR A 14 -13.80 -13.55 15.02
C THR A 14 -14.22 -14.63 16.04
N MET A 15 -15.47 -14.60 16.52
CA MET A 15 -16.04 -15.67 17.33
C MET A 15 -16.17 -16.97 16.52
N LYS A 16 -16.67 -16.90 15.28
CA LYS A 16 -16.82 -18.06 14.39
C LYS A 16 -15.48 -18.68 14.02
N SER A 17 -14.47 -17.88 13.67
CA SER A 17 -13.11 -18.39 13.36
C SER A 17 -12.39 -18.97 14.59
N SER A 18 -12.62 -18.42 15.79
CA SER A 18 -12.13 -18.98 17.06
C SER A 18 -12.78 -20.32 17.42
N GLN A 19 -14.09 -20.44 17.20
CA GLN A 19 -14.81 -21.71 17.37
C GLN A 19 -14.36 -22.75 16.34
N VAL A 20 -14.20 -22.37 15.07
CA VAL A 20 -13.65 -23.25 14.02
C VAL A 20 -12.22 -23.66 14.35
N LYS A 21 -11.36 -22.76 14.84
CA LYS A 21 -10.01 -23.09 15.29
C LYS A 21 -10.01 -24.07 16.45
N LYS A 22 -10.85 -23.85 17.47
CA LYS A 22 -11.00 -24.78 18.62
C LYS A 22 -11.57 -26.14 18.17
N PHE A 23 -12.48 -26.14 17.20
CA PHE A 23 -13.03 -27.35 16.59
C PHE A 23 -11.96 -28.14 15.81
N LEU A 24 -11.21 -27.47 14.94
CA LEU A 24 -10.08 -28.05 14.20
C LEU A 24 -9.00 -28.62 15.14
N LEU A 25 -8.84 -28.06 16.34
CA LEU A 25 -7.91 -28.54 17.37
C LEU A 25 -8.45 -29.72 18.20
N ARG A 26 -9.78 -29.89 18.30
CA ARG A 26 -10.42 -30.94 19.11
C ARG A 26 -10.80 -32.20 18.33
N GLN A 27 -10.65 -32.22 17.01
CA GLN A 27 -11.01 -33.39 16.21
C GLN A 27 -10.08 -34.58 16.40
N ILE A 28 -10.66 -35.78 16.22
CA ILE A 28 -9.94 -37.05 16.15
C ILE A 28 -8.99 -36.97 14.97
N ARG A 29 -7.68 -36.94 15.25
CA ARG A 29 -6.63 -36.79 14.23
C ARG A 29 -6.58 -37.97 13.26
N TYR A 30 -7.10 -39.13 13.66
CA TYR A 30 -6.98 -40.39 12.93
C TYR A 30 -8.27 -41.22 12.94
N PRO A 31 -9.28 -40.85 12.14
CA PRO A 31 -10.58 -41.56 12.08
C PRO A 31 -10.48 -42.96 11.44
N GLU A 32 -9.41 -43.27 10.73
CA GLU A 32 -9.17 -44.56 10.07
C GLU A 32 -9.05 -45.72 11.06
N PHE A 33 -8.63 -45.41 12.30
CA PHE A 33 -8.54 -46.41 13.37
C PHE A 33 -9.90 -46.96 13.77
N LEU A 34 -10.97 -46.17 13.62
CA LEU A 34 -12.32 -46.69 13.87
C LEU A 34 -12.67 -47.79 12.87
N VAL A 35 -12.23 -47.67 11.61
CA VAL A 35 -12.45 -48.70 10.58
C VAL A 35 -11.76 -50.01 10.97
N ILE A 36 -10.49 -49.94 11.36
CA ILE A 36 -9.74 -51.13 11.80
C ILE A 36 -10.36 -51.74 13.05
N PHE A 37 -10.72 -50.91 14.03
CA PHE A 37 -11.32 -51.37 15.29
C PHE A 37 -12.63 -52.13 15.07
N PHE A 38 -13.54 -51.58 14.26
CA PHE A 38 -14.82 -52.24 13.96
C PHE A 38 -14.65 -53.49 13.09
N LEU A 39 -13.72 -53.49 12.13
CA LEU A 39 -13.41 -54.68 11.34
C LEU A 39 -12.81 -55.80 12.20
N ALA A 40 -11.90 -55.44 13.11
CA ALA A 40 -11.28 -56.38 14.05
C ALA A 40 -12.31 -56.97 15.01
N LEU A 41 -13.19 -56.13 15.56
CA LEU A 41 -14.26 -56.57 16.46
C LEU A 41 -15.22 -57.53 15.75
N TYR A 42 -15.58 -57.24 14.50
CA TYR A 42 -16.42 -58.14 13.69
C TYR A 42 -15.73 -59.49 13.45
N LEU A 43 -14.45 -59.50 13.08
CA LEU A 43 -13.70 -60.74 12.82
C LEU A 43 -13.43 -61.56 14.08
N GLY A 44 -13.22 -60.91 15.23
CA GLY A 44 -12.98 -61.59 16.51
C GLY A 44 -14.13 -62.47 16.99
N ILE A 45 -15.36 -62.21 16.52
CA ILE A 45 -16.55 -63.03 16.80
C ILE A 45 -16.45 -64.41 16.11
N PHE A 46 -15.71 -64.50 15.00
CA PHE A 46 -15.68 -65.68 14.12
C PHE A 46 -14.41 -66.53 14.23
N VAL A 47 -13.45 -66.16 15.10
CA VAL A 47 -12.23 -66.95 15.32
C VAL A 47 -12.57 -68.22 16.10
N PRO A 48 -12.26 -69.43 15.59
CA PRO A 48 -12.81 -70.69 16.13
C PRO A 48 -12.18 -71.15 17.47
N SER A 49 -11.02 -70.63 17.86
CA SER A 49 -10.26 -71.11 19.02
C SER A 49 -9.98 -69.99 20.05
N PRO A 50 -10.26 -70.21 21.35
CA PRO A 50 -10.13 -69.19 22.40
C PRO A 50 -8.72 -68.61 22.56
N SER A 51 -7.67 -69.42 22.36
CA SER A 51 -6.27 -68.96 22.46
C SER A 51 -5.90 -67.96 21.35
N TYR A 52 -6.38 -68.19 20.14
CA TYR A 52 -6.17 -67.28 19.00
C TYR A 52 -7.04 -66.02 19.11
N GLN A 53 -8.23 -66.11 19.69
CA GLN A 53 -9.04 -64.92 20.02
C GLN A 53 -8.29 -63.99 20.98
N ILE A 54 -7.70 -64.53 22.05
CA ILE A 54 -6.95 -63.75 23.04
C ILE A 54 -5.71 -63.10 22.40
N ALA A 55 -4.96 -63.84 21.59
CA ALA A 55 -3.79 -63.30 20.89
C ALA A 55 -4.18 -62.21 19.88
N PHE A 56 -5.28 -62.40 19.13
CA PHE A 56 -5.80 -61.46 18.16
C PHE A 56 -6.28 -60.15 18.82
N PHE A 57 -7.12 -60.25 19.85
CA PHE A 57 -7.57 -59.08 20.61
C PHE A 57 -6.42 -58.39 21.34
N GLY A 58 -5.42 -59.14 21.83
CA GLY A 58 -4.22 -58.58 22.47
C GLY A 58 -3.38 -57.73 21.51
N LEU A 59 -3.10 -58.22 20.30
CA LEU A 59 -2.36 -57.48 19.28
C LEU A 59 -3.13 -56.26 18.76
N MET A 60 -4.44 -56.41 18.54
CA MET A 60 -5.32 -55.32 18.12
C MET A 60 -5.43 -54.21 19.18
N THR A 61 -5.65 -54.57 20.44
CA THR A 61 -5.74 -53.59 21.54
C THR A 61 -4.40 -52.91 21.80
N ALA A 62 -3.28 -53.64 21.76
CA ALA A 62 -1.93 -53.06 21.89
C ALA A 62 -1.62 -52.06 20.76
N SER A 63 -1.99 -52.38 19.52
CA SER A 63 -1.80 -51.45 18.39
C SER A 63 -2.68 -50.20 18.53
N VAL A 64 -3.96 -50.34 18.90
CA VAL A 64 -4.88 -49.21 19.16
C VAL A 64 -4.37 -48.32 20.30
N ILE A 65 -3.84 -48.89 21.39
CA ILE A 65 -3.29 -48.14 22.52
C ILE A 65 -2.01 -47.38 22.13
N ALA A 66 -1.08 -48.03 21.45
CA ALA A 66 0.15 -47.39 20.96
C ALA A 66 -0.17 -46.20 20.02
N LEU A 67 -1.23 -46.34 19.24
CA LEU A 67 -1.72 -45.31 18.32
C LEU A 67 -2.42 -44.15 19.05
N LEU A 68 -3.25 -44.42 20.06
CA LEU A 68 -3.85 -43.38 20.91
C LEU A 68 -2.78 -42.52 21.60
N ILE A 69 -1.71 -43.15 22.09
CA ILE A 69 -0.56 -42.45 22.68
C ILE A 69 0.17 -41.59 21.63
N ALA A 70 0.33 -42.09 20.40
CA ALA A 70 0.88 -41.32 19.28
C ALA A 70 0.03 -40.08 18.94
N THR A 71 -1.30 -40.17 19.10
CA THR A 71 -2.21 -39.04 18.84
C THR A 71 -2.10 -37.91 19.88
N GLN A 72 -1.49 -38.10 21.04
CA GLN A 72 -1.32 -37.04 22.03
C GLN A 72 -0.07 -36.19 21.79
N LYS A 73 0.97 -36.73 21.15
CA LYS A 73 2.25 -36.02 20.93
C LYS A 73 2.21 -35.15 19.66
N SER A 74 3.11 -34.18 19.55
CA SER A 74 3.17 -33.19 18.45
C SER A 74 3.44 -33.84 17.09
N ARG A 75 3.09 -33.12 16.00
CA ARG A 75 3.33 -33.50 14.59
C ARG A 75 4.74 -34.00 14.37
N ASN A 76 4.91 -35.31 14.36
CA ASN A 76 6.18 -35.98 14.13
C ASN A 76 5.94 -37.02 13.04
N LEU A 77 6.64 -36.88 11.92
CA LEU A 77 6.56 -37.76 10.76
C LEU A 77 6.71 -39.25 11.13
N VAL A 78 7.50 -39.52 12.16
CA VAL A 78 7.72 -40.86 12.72
C VAL A 78 6.43 -41.48 13.25
N PHE A 79 5.56 -40.71 13.90
CA PHE A 79 4.29 -41.23 14.40
C PHE A 79 3.29 -41.47 13.28
N ASP A 80 3.25 -40.61 12.26
CA ASP A 80 2.43 -40.85 11.07
C ASP A 80 2.92 -42.10 10.33
N ALA A 81 4.23 -42.26 10.14
CA ALA A 81 4.85 -43.46 9.55
C ALA A 81 4.57 -44.74 10.37
N ALA A 82 4.67 -44.66 11.71
CA ALA A 82 4.36 -45.78 12.60
C ALA A 82 2.88 -46.19 12.53
N SER A 83 1.96 -45.22 12.38
CA SER A 83 0.54 -45.51 12.20
C SER A 83 0.25 -46.22 10.88
N LEU A 84 0.92 -45.81 9.80
CA LEU A 84 0.82 -46.43 8.49
C LEU A 84 1.37 -47.86 8.51
N PHE A 85 2.49 -48.07 9.22
CA PHE A 85 3.10 -49.39 9.40
C PHE A 85 2.21 -50.34 10.23
N LEU A 86 1.64 -49.88 11.34
CA LEU A 86 0.70 -50.67 12.13
C LEU A 86 -0.59 -50.99 11.35
N LEU A 87 -1.07 -50.08 10.51
CA LEU A 87 -2.21 -50.31 9.63
C LEU A 87 -1.89 -51.40 8.59
N ALA A 88 -0.71 -51.35 7.98
CA ALA A 88 -0.22 -52.35 7.03
C ALA A 88 -0.04 -53.74 7.66
N ILE A 89 0.46 -53.82 8.89
CA ILE A 89 0.54 -55.07 9.64
C ILE A 89 -0.85 -55.64 9.90
N ASN A 90 -1.82 -54.81 10.28
CA ASN A 90 -3.19 -55.25 10.49
C ASN A 90 -3.85 -55.77 9.19
N LEU A 91 -3.61 -55.11 8.04
CA LEU A 91 -4.03 -55.61 6.73
C LEU A 91 -3.46 -57.02 6.44
N GLY A 92 -2.19 -57.25 6.76
CA GLY A 92 -1.54 -58.54 6.53
C GLY A 92 -1.98 -59.64 7.50
N LEU A 93 -2.26 -59.29 8.77
CA LEU A 93 -2.73 -60.24 9.79
C LEU A 93 -4.18 -60.68 9.59
N LEU A 94 -5.03 -59.84 9.00
CA LEU A 94 -6.46 -60.12 8.87
C LEU A 94 -6.85 -61.02 7.68
N GLN A 95 -5.90 -61.37 6.80
CA GLN A 95 -6.15 -62.21 5.60
C GLN A 95 -7.45 -61.87 4.87
N LEU A 96 -7.73 -60.56 4.78
CA LEU A 96 -9.01 -60.07 4.31
C LEU A 96 -9.24 -60.45 2.85
N THR A 97 -10.52 -60.61 2.48
CA THR A 97 -10.96 -60.56 1.08
C THR A 97 -10.46 -59.27 0.41
N TYR A 98 -10.42 -59.28 -0.94
CA TYR A 98 -9.84 -58.17 -1.70
C TYR A 98 -10.42 -56.78 -1.39
N ILE A 99 -11.72 -56.69 -1.06
CA ILE A 99 -12.45 -55.42 -0.90
C ILE A 99 -12.01 -54.62 0.35
N PRO A 100 -12.02 -55.18 1.58
CA PRO A 100 -11.50 -54.49 2.76
C PRO A 100 -10.04 -54.04 2.64
N SER A 101 -9.21 -54.84 1.96
CA SER A 101 -7.80 -54.53 1.73
C SER A 101 -7.60 -53.31 0.84
N ILE A 102 -8.34 -53.24 -0.28
CA ILE A 102 -8.33 -52.09 -1.19
C ILE A 102 -8.86 -50.83 -0.48
N CYS A 103 -9.92 -50.98 0.33
CA CYS A 103 -10.52 -49.91 1.12
C CYS A 103 -9.53 -49.25 2.09
N LEU A 104 -8.79 -50.05 2.87
CA LEU A 104 -7.79 -49.54 3.81
C LEU A 104 -6.59 -48.91 3.07
N TRP A 105 -6.21 -49.44 1.91
CA TRP A 105 -5.16 -48.87 1.08
C TRP A 105 -5.53 -47.50 0.51
N LEU A 106 -6.77 -47.30 0.06
CA LEU A 106 -7.26 -46.01 -0.44
C LEU A 106 -7.25 -44.92 0.65
N ILE A 107 -7.67 -45.28 1.86
CA ILE A 107 -7.60 -44.39 3.03
C ILE A 107 -6.15 -43.98 3.32
N LEU A 108 -5.24 -44.94 3.25
CA LEU A 108 -3.81 -44.72 3.47
C LEU A 108 -3.23 -43.79 2.39
N ALA A 109 -3.54 -44.04 1.12
CA ALA A 109 -3.12 -43.20 -0.01
C ALA A 109 -3.64 -41.76 0.10
N TYR A 110 -4.91 -41.59 0.47
CA TYR A 110 -5.50 -40.25 0.68
C TYR A 110 -4.80 -39.49 1.82
N ARG A 111 -4.44 -40.17 2.92
CA ARG A 111 -3.68 -39.54 4.00
C ARG A 111 -2.29 -39.09 3.55
N LEU A 112 -1.60 -39.89 2.74
CA LEU A 112 -0.29 -39.53 2.21
C LEU A 112 -0.35 -38.24 1.37
N LEU A 113 -1.44 -38.02 0.62
CA LEU A 113 -1.67 -36.77 -0.11
C LEU A 113 -1.87 -35.54 0.80
N LEU A 114 -2.35 -35.74 2.04
CA LEU A 114 -2.58 -34.66 3.00
C LEU A 114 -1.36 -34.29 3.84
N ILE A 115 -0.33 -35.14 3.89
CA ILE A 115 0.92 -34.85 4.61
C ILE A 115 1.66 -33.75 3.84
N LYS A 116 1.96 -32.66 4.54
CA LYS A 116 2.56 -31.45 3.98
C LYS A 116 3.87 -31.80 3.24
N HIS A 117 3.92 -31.47 1.95
CA HIS A 117 4.92 -31.68 0.88
C HIS A 117 6.44 -31.78 1.17
N LYS A 118 6.95 -31.74 2.41
CA LYS A 118 8.40 -31.67 2.65
C LYS A 118 9.16 -32.99 2.47
N ASN A 119 8.54 -34.16 2.64
CA ASN A 119 9.25 -35.46 2.61
C ASN A 119 8.53 -36.52 1.74
N LEU A 120 8.38 -36.25 0.43
CA LEU A 120 7.81 -37.20 -0.54
C LEU A 120 8.54 -38.56 -0.57
N THR A 121 9.85 -38.56 -0.31
CA THR A 121 10.69 -39.75 -0.24
C THR A 121 10.32 -40.68 0.93
N ALA A 122 10.03 -40.11 2.10
CA ALA A 122 9.58 -40.88 3.26
C ALA A 122 8.19 -41.49 3.03
N VAL A 123 7.32 -40.76 2.34
CA VAL A 123 5.99 -41.23 1.93
C VAL A 123 6.08 -42.43 0.99
N LEU A 124 6.94 -42.34 -0.04
CA LEU A 124 7.17 -43.44 -0.99
C LEU A 124 7.83 -44.66 -0.33
N ALA A 125 8.76 -44.44 0.61
CA ALA A 125 9.43 -45.52 1.34
C ALA A 125 8.48 -46.30 2.28
N VAL A 126 7.52 -45.61 2.92
CA VAL A 126 6.51 -46.28 3.77
C VAL A 126 5.50 -47.03 2.91
N ALA A 127 5.09 -46.47 1.76
CA ALA A 127 4.19 -47.16 0.83
C ALA A 127 4.84 -48.43 0.24
N SER A 128 6.11 -48.36 -0.17
CA SER A 128 6.84 -49.53 -0.67
C SER A 128 7.08 -50.58 0.43
N GLY A 129 7.43 -50.15 1.65
CA GLY A 129 7.59 -51.04 2.80
C GLY A 129 6.29 -51.78 3.16
N SER A 130 5.14 -51.11 3.05
CA SER A 130 3.83 -51.72 3.31
C SER A 130 3.48 -52.81 2.29
N ILE A 131 3.81 -52.60 1.01
CA ILE A 131 3.64 -53.59 -0.06
C ILE A 131 4.54 -54.80 0.18
N VAL A 132 5.80 -54.57 0.55
CA VAL A 132 6.76 -55.66 0.83
C VAL A 132 6.30 -56.52 2.01
N VAL A 133 5.82 -55.90 3.10
CA VAL A 133 5.28 -56.65 4.26
C VAL A 133 4.06 -57.48 3.86
N LEU A 134 3.17 -56.93 3.02
CA LEU A 134 2.01 -57.65 2.48
C LEU A 134 2.41 -58.88 1.66
N VAL A 135 3.41 -58.71 0.77
CA VAL A 135 3.95 -59.80 -0.06
C VAL A 135 4.64 -60.86 0.80
N VAL A 136 5.41 -60.45 1.81
CA VAL A 136 6.11 -61.38 2.72
C VAL A 136 5.12 -62.16 3.58
N LEU A 137 4.07 -61.53 4.11
CA LEU A 137 3.03 -62.23 4.87
C LEU A 137 2.21 -63.18 3.99
N ALA A 138 1.96 -62.83 2.72
CA ALA A 138 1.33 -63.71 1.75
C ALA A 138 2.22 -64.93 1.40
N LEU A 139 3.54 -64.74 1.29
CA LEU A 139 4.51 -65.80 1.01
C LEU A 139 4.78 -66.72 2.21
N LEU A 140 4.71 -66.20 3.44
CA LEU A 140 4.95 -66.97 4.67
C LEU A 140 3.86 -67.99 4.97
N GLY A 141 2.75 -68.00 4.23
CA GLY A 141 1.79 -69.11 4.24
C GLY A 141 1.23 -69.44 5.62
N LEU A 142 1.07 -68.45 6.51
CA LEU A 142 0.24 -68.61 7.70
C LEU A 142 -1.16 -68.93 7.20
N ASP A 143 -1.59 -70.19 7.24
CA ASP A 143 -2.93 -70.61 6.78
C ASP A 143 -3.96 -70.28 7.89
N LEU A 144 -4.07 -69.00 8.25
CA LEU A 144 -5.11 -68.43 9.10
C LEU A 144 -6.39 -68.19 8.30
N LYS A 145 -6.72 -69.10 7.36
CA LYS A 145 -7.94 -69.04 6.56
C LYS A 145 -9.13 -69.22 7.49
N LEU A 146 -9.65 -68.10 7.97
CA LEU A 146 -10.99 -68.02 8.54
C LEU A 146 -11.94 -68.59 7.48
N HIS A 147 -12.48 -69.77 7.73
CA HIS A 147 -13.53 -70.36 6.91
C HIS A 147 -14.82 -69.55 7.14
N LEU A 148 -14.88 -68.38 6.51
CA LEU A 148 -16.08 -67.56 6.48
C LEU A 148 -17.04 -68.16 5.45
N THR A 149 -18.34 -68.14 5.77
CA THR A 149 -19.39 -68.46 4.80
C THR A 149 -19.55 -67.31 3.80
N ASP A 150 -20.07 -67.58 2.60
CA ASP A 150 -20.29 -66.55 1.57
C ASP A 150 -21.12 -65.36 2.07
N SER A 151 -22.10 -65.61 2.95
CA SER A 151 -22.91 -64.58 3.59
C SER A 151 -22.10 -63.68 4.54
N GLN A 152 -21.11 -64.24 5.24
CA GLN A 152 -20.22 -63.51 6.14
C GLN A 152 -19.21 -62.67 5.35
N HIS A 153 -18.72 -63.19 4.22
CA HIS A 153 -17.87 -62.41 3.29
C HIS A 153 -18.62 -61.19 2.74
N LEU A 154 -19.88 -61.36 2.34
CA LEU A 154 -20.71 -60.25 1.85
C LEU A 154 -20.95 -59.18 2.93
N GLN A 155 -21.26 -59.59 4.16
CA GLN A 155 -21.45 -58.67 5.28
C GLN A 155 -20.17 -57.88 5.62
N LEU A 156 -19.01 -58.55 5.63
CA LEU A 156 -17.72 -57.92 5.86
C LEU A 156 -17.37 -56.89 4.79
N ASN A 157 -17.64 -57.22 3.51
CA ASN A 157 -17.40 -56.31 2.39
C ASN A 157 -18.27 -55.05 2.51
N ASN A 158 -19.57 -55.20 2.79
CA ASN A 158 -20.49 -54.08 2.95
C ASN A 158 -20.12 -53.20 4.16
N LEU A 159 -19.72 -53.81 5.28
CA LEU A 159 -19.27 -53.10 6.47
C LEU A 159 -17.99 -52.29 6.20
N SER A 160 -17.02 -52.89 5.50
CA SER A 160 -15.77 -52.20 5.15
C SER A 160 -16.00 -51.01 4.22
N LEU A 161 -16.87 -51.15 3.22
CA LEU A 161 -17.22 -50.07 2.29
C LEU A 161 -17.95 -48.92 3.01
N ALA A 162 -18.90 -49.23 3.90
CA ALA A 162 -19.64 -48.22 4.64
C ALA A 162 -18.72 -47.42 5.58
N LEU A 163 -17.83 -48.09 6.31
CA LEU A 163 -16.89 -47.45 7.22
C LEU A 163 -15.87 -46.57 6.49
N THR A 164 -15.39 -47.01 5.32
CA THR A 164 -14.45 -46.20 4.53
C THR A 164 -15.09 -44.97 3.92
N ALA A 165 -16.33 -45.08 3.44
CA ALA A 165 -17.10 -43.94 2.96
C ALA A 165 -17.28 -42.90 4.08
N LEU A 166 -17.65 -43.31 5.29
CA LEU A 166 -17.81 -42.40 6.44
C LEU A 166 -16.53 -41.64 6.77
N VAL A 167 -15.38 -42.33 6.79
CA VAL A 167 -14.08 -41.69 7.03
C VAL A 167 -13.72 -40.70 5.92
N PHE A 168 -13.95 -41.07 4.66
CA PHE A 168 -13.68 -40.19 3.53
C PHE A 168 -14.55 -38.92 3.59
N PHE A 169 -15.85 -39.04 3.84
CA PHE A 169 -16.75 -37.89 3.99
C PHE A 169 -16.31 -36.98 5.16
N HIS A 170 -15.97 -37.57 6.31
CA HIS A 170 -15.48 -36.80 7.46
C HIS A 170 -14.20 -36.03 7.12
N GLN A 171 -13.24 -36.66 6.45
CA GLN A 171 -11.97 -36.03 6.08
C GLN A 171 -12.14 -34.95 5.01
N MET A 172 -13.01 -35.17 4.01
CA MET A 172 -13.32 -34.18 2.98
C MET A 172 -13.99 -32.95 3.60
N TRP A 173 -14.92 -33.16 4.52
CA TRP A 173 -15.55 -32.08 5.28
C TRP A 173 -14.54 -31.31 6.14
N TYR A 174 -13.63 -32.00 6.83
CA TYR A 174 -12.54 -31.37 7.58
C TYR A 174 -11.64 -30.51 6.69
N LEU A 175 -11.23 -31.03 5.52
CA LEU A 175 -10.38 -30.30 4.58
C LEU A 175 -11.07 -29.05 4.04
N SER A 176 -12.34 -29.17 3.65
CA SER A 176 -13.13 -28.03 3.16
C SER A 176 -13.22 -26.91 4.22
N THR A 177 -13.51 -27.27 5.48
CA THR A 177 -13.59 -26.34 6.61
C THR A 177 -12.24 -25.68 6.89
N LYS A 178 -11.14 -26.44 6.78
CA LYS A 178 -9.79 -25.93 6.98
C LYS A 178 -9.37 -24.98 5.86
N VAL A 179 -9.71 -25.27 4.61
CA VAL A 179 -9.45 -24.38 3.46
C VAL A 179 -10.21 -23.08 3.63
N GLN A 180 -11.50 -23.14 3.96
CA GLN A 180 -12.32 -21.95 4.24
C GLN A 180 -11.74 -21.09 5.37
N TYR A 181 -11.32 -21.73 6.47
CA TYR A 181 -10.68 -21.02 7.57
C TYR A 181 -9.37 -20.32 7.16
N LEU A 182 -8.55 -20.99 6.35
CA LEU A 182 -7.29 -20.42 5.86
C LEU A 182 -7.52 -19.30 4.86
N SER A 183 -8.50 -19.41 3.97
CA SER A 183 -8.86 -18.34 3.04
C SER A 183 -9.43 -17.13 3.77
N GLU A 184 -10.32 -17.33 4.76
CA GLU A 184 -10.85 -16.25 5.60
C GLU A 184 -9.71 -15.52 6.34
N LYS A 185 -8.77 -16.27 6.92
CA LYS A 185 -7.60 -15.68 7.58
C LYS A 185 -6.75 -14.87 6.59
N HIS A 186 -6.52 -15.39 5.39
CA HIS A 186 -5.75 -14.70 4.36
C HIS A 186 -6.43 -13.39 3.94
N HIS A 187 -7.75 -13.41 3.72
CA HIS A 187 -8.52 -12.19 3.44
C HIS A 187 -8.42 -11.18 4.58
N GLN A 188 -8.56 -11.63 5.84
CA GLN A 188 -8.42 -10.75 7.00
C GLN A 188 -7.04 -10.10 7.11
N ASP A 189 -5.97 -10.85 6.82
CA ASP A 189 -4.61 -10.33 6.83
C ASP A 189 -4.38 -9.35 5.67
N GLN A 190 -4.96 -9.59 4.49
CA GLN A 190 -4.95 -8.65 3.36
C GLN A 190 -5.69 -7.35 3.67
N ASP A 191 -6.90 -7.43 4.25
CA ASP A 191 -7.69 -6.26 4.63
C ASP A 191 -6.97 -5.41 5.68
N ARG A 192 -6.27 -6.05 6.64
CA ARG A 192 -5.43 -5.35 7.63
C ARG A 192 -4.30 -4.58 6.95
N LEU A 193 -3.60 -5.19 6.00
CA LEU A 193 -2.52 -4.55 5.25
C LEU A 193 -3.05 -3.37 4.43
N GLN A 194 -4.15 -3.55 3.71
CA GLN A 194 -4.80 -2.46 2.96
C GLN A 194 -5.23 -1.31 3.89
N GLY A 195 -5.80 -1.64 5.05
CA GLY A 195 -6.16 -0.67 6.08
C GLY A 195 -4.95 0.10 6.61
N MET A 196 -3.80 -0.56 6.82
CA MET A 196 -2.55 0.10 7.20
C MET A 196 -2.02 1.02 6.11
N VAL A 197 -1.97 0.57 4.86
CA VAL A 197 -1.55 1.39 3.71
C VAL A 197 -2.43 2.63 3.56
N SER A 198 -3.76 2.48 3.69
CA SER A 198 -4.68 3.62 3.66
C SER A 198 -4.39 4.64 4.77
N ARG A 199 -4.09 4.18 5.99
CA ARG A 199 -3.74 5.06 7.12
C ARG A 199 -2.40 5.77 6.86
N ILE A 200 -1.40 5.06 6.35
CA ILE A 200 -0.10 5.65 5.99
C ILE A 200 -0.25 6.71 4.89
N ASN A 201 -1.06 6.45 3.85
CA ASN A 201 -1.36 7.42 2.78
C ASN A 201 -2.11 8.67 3.28
N LYS A 202 -2.89 8.56 4.37
CA LYS A 202 -3.49 9.74 5.00
C LYS A 202 -2.44 10.53 5.78
N LEU A 203 -1.53 9.85 6.47
CA LEU A 203 -0.43 10.47 7.21
C LEU A 203 0.61 11.12 6.27
N SER A 204 0.83 10.57 5.08
CA SER A 204 1.79 11.10 4.11
C SER A 204 1.42 12.50 3.59
N ARG A 205 0.17 12.94 3.76
CA ARG A 205 -0.26 14.32 3.45
C ARG A 205 0.33 15.36 4.40
N PHE A 206 0.79 14.94 5.58
CA PHE A 206 1.36 15.80 6.60
C PHE A 206 2.89 15.77 6.63
N LEU A 207 3.51 14.96 5.77
CA LEU A 207 4.96 14.75 5.74
C LEU A 207 5.52 15.06 4.35
N PRO A 208 6.62 15.81 4.24
CA PRO A 208 7.31 15.99 2.96
C PRO A 208 7.69 14.65 2.33
N PRO A 209 7.55 14.48 0.99
CA PRO A 209 7.96 13.26 0.27
C PRO A 209 9.37 12.77 0.60
N GLN A 210 10.29 13.70 0.81
CA GLN A 210 11.69 13.50 1.15
C GLN A 210 11.87 12.74 2.48
N VAL A 211 10.89 12.82 3.38
CA VAL A 211 10.92 12.15 4.67
C VAL A 211 10.29 10.76 4.58
N TRP A 212 9.08 10.63 4.05
CA TRP A 212 8.36 9.35 4.12
C TRP A 212 8.74 8.35 3.03
N GLN A 213 9.15 8.80 1.83
CA GLN A 213 9.52 7.90 0.73
C GLN A 213 10.71 6.99 1.11
N PRO A 214 11.82 7.51 1.69
CA PRO A 214 12.93 6.66 2.11
C PRO A 214 12.57 5.66 3.21
N ILE A 215 11.66 6.00 4.13
CA ILE A 215 11.19 5.08 5.19
C ILE A 215 10.51 3.87 4.56
N ILE A 216 9.59 4.11 3.62
CA ILE A 216 8.82 3.05 2.97
C ILE A 216 9.71 2.19 2.08
N GLN A 217 10.64 2.80 1.34
CA GLN A 217 11.47 2.10 0.36
C GLN A 217 12.66 1.34 0.96
N GLN A 218 13.34 1.92 1.94
CA GLN A 218 14.62 1.40 2.44
C GLN A 218 14.54 0.83 3.86
N ASN A 219 13.40 0.95 4.55
CA ASN A 219 13.23 0.56 5.95
C ASN A 219 14.38 1.07 6.86
N LYS A 220 14.91 2.26 6.55
CA LYS A 220 16.02 2.88 7.29
C LYS A 220 15.47 3.83 8.34
N ASN A 221 16.09 3.81 9.51
CA ASN A 221 15.85 4.82 10.54
C ASN A 221 16.30 6.18 10.01
N ILE A 222 15.42 7.18 10.12
CA ILE A 222 15.76 8.56 9.81
C ILE A 222 16.64 9.09 10.94
N ALA A 223 17.87 9.45 10.62
CA ALA A 223 18.76 10.19 11.50
C ALA A 223 18.67 11.70 11.23
N VAL A 224 18.99 12.49 12.25
CA VAL A 224 19.23 13.94 12.12
C VAL A 224 20.51 14.11 11.31
N ILE A 225 20.36 14.21 10.00
CA ILE A 225 21.46 14.42 9.05
C ILE A 225 21.14 15.71 8.32
N SER A 226 22.11 16.64 8.32
CA SER A 226 22.08 17.83 7.49
C SER A 226 23.31 17.85 6.60
N GLN A 227 23.15 18.39 5.40
CA GLN A 227 24.21 18.52 4.41
C GLN A 227 24.25 19.95 3.92
N ARG A 228 25.47 20.50 3.76
CA ARG A 228 25.66 21.80 3.15
C ARG A 228 25.50 21.64 1.63
N ARG A 229 24.50 22.30 1.05
CA ARG A 229 24.21 22.28 -0.38
C ARG A 229 23.98 23.70 -0.88
N LYS A 230 24.27 23.96 -2.16
CA LYS A 230 23.87 25.21 -2.79
C LYS A 230 22.44 25.04 -3.29
N LEU A 231 21.53 25.84 -2.76
CA LEU A 231 20.10 25.75 -3.03
C LEU A 231 19.63 27.03 -3.69
N THR A 232 18.63 26.91 -4.55
CA THR A 232 17.82 28.07 -4.95
C THR A 232 16.56 28.09 -4.09
N ILE A 233 16.39 29.16 -3.33
CA ILE A 233 15.39 29.31 -2.29
C ILE A 233 14.35 30.30 -2.79
N PHE A 234 13.08 29.94 -2.60
CA PHE A 234 11.93 30.72 -3.00
C PHE A 234 11.07 31.02 -1.77
N PHE A 235 10.74 32.29 -1.60
CA PHE A 235 9.71 32.75 -0.68
C PHE A 235 8.63 33.49 -1.47
N SER A 236 7.38 33.27 -1.08
CA SER A 236 6.25 34.08 -1.52
C SER A 236 5.32 34.41 -0.38
N ASP A 237 4.57 35.49 -0.52
CA ASP A 237 3.59 35.96 0.44
C ASP A 237 2.42 36.65 -0.28
N ILE A 238 1.22 36.66 0.32
CA ILE A 238 0.06 37.33 -0.26
C ILE A 238 -0.01 38.77 0.25
N VAL A 239 0.07 39.73 -0.66
CA VAL A 239 -0.05 41.14 -0.30
C VAL A 239 -1.48 41.48 0.09
N GLY A 240 -1.65 42.12 1.25
CA GLY A 240 -2.94 42.55 1.78
C GLY A 240 -3.73 41.45 2.51
N PHE A 241 -3.12 40.29 2.74
CA PHE A 241 -3.80 39.17 3.40
C PHE A 241 -4.17 39.45 4.85
N THR A 242 -3.29 40.08 5.63
CA THR A 242 -3.56 40.45 7.03
C THR A 242 -4.81 41.33 7.12
N ASP A 243 -4.86 42.40 6.32
CA ASP A 243 -6.01 43.33 6.31
C ASP A 243 -7.29 42.62 5.84
N LEU A 244 -7.18 41.69 4.87
CA LEU A 244 -8.31 40.87 4.45
C LEU A 244 -8.80 39.96 5.58
N SER A 245 -7.88 39.34 6.32
CA SER A 245 -8.19 38.35 7.37
C SER A 245 -9.00 38.95 8.53
N ASP A 246 -8.82 40.25 8.80
CA ASP A 246 -9.57 40.97 9.84
C ASP A 246 -11.02 41.29 9.43
N ASN A 247 -11.32 41.33 8.13
CA ASN A 247 -12.58 41.84 7.59
C ASN A 247 -13.47 40.77 6.92
N ILE A 248 -13.04 39.51 6.96
CA ILE A 248 -13.70 38.39 6.27
C ILE A 248 -14.13 37.30 7.28
N SER A 249 -15.21 36.59 6.98
CA SER A 249 -15.58 35.42 7.77
C SER A 249 -14.49 34.33 7.70
N PRO A 250 -14.24 33.58 8.79
CA PRO A 250 -13.25 32.50 8.81
C PRO A 250 -13.44 31.43 7.73
N ASP A 251 -14.69 31.10 7.38
CA ASP A 251 -14.99 30.08 6.36
C ASP A 251 -14.55 30.52 4.96
N HIS A 252 -14.84 31.77 4.58
CA HIS A 252 -14.37 32.32 3.31
C HIS A 252 -12.84 32.47 3.27
N LEU A 253 -12.21 32.89 4.38
CA LEU A 253 -10.75 32.96 4.49
C LEU A 253 -10.10 31.59 4.27
N ALA A 254 -10.64 30.56 4.92
CA ALA A 254 -10.17 29.19 4.77
C ALA A 254 -10.32 28.71 3.32
N ASN A 255 -11.41 29.06 2.63
CA ASN A 255 -11.58 28.71 1.22
C ASN A 255 -10.55 29.40 0.30
N ILE A 256 -10.28 30.69 0.52
CA ILE A 256 -9.25 31.44 -0.24
C ILE A 256 -7.88 30.80 -0.03
N LEU A 257 -7.49 30.54 1.23
CA LEU A 257 -6.21 29.90 1.54
C LEU A 257 -6.10 28.50 0.96
N ASN A 258 -7.14 27.66 1.08
CA ASN A 258 -7.09 26.30 0.57
C ASN A 258 -6.99 26.25 -0.97
N THR A 259 -7.73 27.13 -1.67
CA THR A 259 -7.66 27.23 -3.14
C THR A 259 -6.29 27.75 -3.60
N TYR A 260 -5.73 28.74 -2.90
CA TYR A 260 -4.38 29.22 -3.15
C TYR A 260 -3.31 28.14 -2.90
N PHE A 261 -3.31 27.50 -1.73
CA PHE A 261 -2.31 26.48 -1.39
C PHE A 261 -2.38 25.27 -2.31
N ASP A 262 -3.57 24.83 -2.73
CA ASP A 262 -3.71 23.73 -3.70
C ASP A 262 -3.09 24.10 -5.06
N ALA A 263 -3.41 25.28 -5.59
CA ALA A 263 -2.87 25.76 -6.86
C ALA A 263 -1.34 25.91 -6.82
N MET A 264 -0.81 26.57 -5.79
CA MET A 264 0.63 26.78 -5.62
C MET A 264 1.39 25.48 -5.36
N THR A 265 0.80 24.53 -4.63
CA THR A 265 1.40 23.20 -4.41
C THR A 265 1.48 22.40 -5.70
N LYS A 266 0.44 22.43 -6.55
CA LYS A 266 0.46 21.77 -7.87
C LYS A 266 1.57 22.32 -8.76
N ILE A 267 1.74 23.65 -8.79
CA ILE A 267 2.83 24.29 -9.54
C ILE A 267 4.20 23.91 -8.95
N THR A 268 4.35 23.95 -7.63
CA THR A 268 5.59 23.53 -6.94
C THR A 268 6.01 22.10 -7.33
N GLN A 269 5.05 21.17 -7.32
CA GLN A 269 5.26 19.78 -7.71
C GLN A 269 5.59 19.63 -9.20
N LYS A 270 4.91 20.37 -10.07
CA LYS A 270 5.15 20.37 -11.53
C LYS A 270 6.60 20.72 -11.87
N TYR A 271 7.17 21.71 -11.18
CA TYR A 271 8.56 22.12 -11.38
C TYR A 271 9.57 21.28 -10.60
N GLY A 272 9.10 20.41 -9.70
CA GLY A 272 9.94 19.49 -8.94
C GLY A 272 10.67 20.14 -7.76
N ALA A 273 10.18 21.29 -7.28
CA ALA A 273 10.68 21.94 -6.08
C ALA A 273 10.29 21.15 -4.82
N THR A 274 11.11 21.26 -3.79
CA THR A 274 10.78 20.76 -2.46
C THR A 274 10.00 21.83 -1.71
N LEU A 275 8.72 21.58 -1.43
CA LEU A 275 7.91 22.41 -0.52
C LEU A 275 8.34 22.13 0.92
N ASP A 276 8.88 23.14 1.60
CA ASP A 276 9.30 23.04 3.00
C ASP A 276 8.07 23.14 3.91
N LYS A 277 7.42 24.31 3.87
CA LYS A 277 6.24 24.63 4.68
C LYS A 277 5.50 25.85 4.13
N PHE A 278 4.25 25.98 4.57
CA PHE A 278 3.52 27.23 4.51
C PHE A 278 3.90 28.10 5.72
N ILE A 279 4.05 29.40 5.51
CA ILE A 279 4.38 30.38 6.56
C ILE A 279 3.29 31.45 6.52
N GLY A 280 2.27 31.31 7.37
CA GLY A 280 1.07 32.15 7.27
C GLY A 280 0.36 31.88 5.95
N ASP A 281 0.20 32.93 5.14
CA ASP A 281 -0.32 32.95 3.78
C ASP A 281 0.77 32.75 2.70
N GLY A 282 2.04 32.66 3.12
CA GLY A 282 3.18 32.48 2.25
C GLY A 282 3.66 31.03 2.05
N LEU A 283 4.59 30.86 1.12
CA LEU A 283 5.24 29.58 0.81
C LEU A 283 6.76 29.70 0.95
N LEU A 284 7.37 28.65 1.51
CA LEU A 284 8.81 28.39 1.42
C LEU A 284 9.05 27.11 0.63
N CYS A 285 9.74 27.22 -0.49
CA CYS A 285 10.21 26.06 -1.25
C CYS A 285 11.64 26.28 -1.75
N PHE A 286 12.27 25.19 -2.18
CA PHE A 286 13.64 25.23 -2.65
C PHE A 286 13.96 24.15 -3.67
N PHE A 287 15.05 24.38 -4.41
CA PHE A 287 15.65 23.47 -5.37
C PHE A 287 17.09 23.18 -4.99
N GLY A 288 17.63 22.06 -5.46
CA GLY A 288 19.04 21.70 -5.28
C GLY A 288 19.33 20.71 -4.16
N ASP A 289 18.31 20.08 -3.57
CA ASP A 289 18.42 19.12 -2.46
C ASP A 289 18.58 17.66 -2.92
N LYS A 290 18.40 17.38 -4.22
CA LYS A 290 18.59 16.06 -4.84
C LYS A 290 20.03 15.86 -5.29
N PRO A 291 20.63 14.66 -5.17
CA PRO A 291 22.04 14.41 -5.51
C PRO A 291 22.46 14.95 -6.90
N ASP A 292 21.60 14.80 -7.91
CA ASP A 292 21.88 15.19 -9.30
C ASP A 292 21.49 16.65 -9.62
N SER A 293 21.45 17.52 -8.62
CA SER A 293 21.08 18.94 -8.76
C SER A 293 22.08 19.71 -9.63
N ASN A 294 21.57 20.50 -10.57
CA ASN A 294 22.34 21.46 -11.35
C ASN A 294 21.89 22.88 -11.00
N GLU A 295 22.81 23.70 -10.51
CA GLU A 295 22.51 25.05 -9.99
C GLU A 295 21.85 25.97 -11.03
N HIS A 296 22.28 25.91 -12.30
CA HIS A 296 21.69 26.71 -13.37
C HIS A 296 20.26 26.25 -13.70
N GLU A 297 20.05 24.94 -13.80
CA GLU A 297 18.73 24.38 -14.09
C GLU A 297 17.76 24.61 -12.92
N ASP A 298 18.22 24.44 -11.69
CA ASP A 298 17.46 24.68 -10.48
C ASP A 298 17.04 26.15 -10.35
N ALA A 299 17.96 27.09 -10.57
CA ALA A 299 17.66 28.51 -10.56
C ALA A 299 16.66 28.89 -11.66
N LEU A 300 16.84 28.36 -12.87
CA LEU A 300 15.95 28.61 -14.00
C LEU A 300 14.54 28.05 -13.74
N ARG A 301 14.42 26.79 -13.30
CA ARG A 301 13.14 26.16 -12.96
C ARG A 301 12.42 26.94 -11.85
N CYS A 302 13.15 27.41 -10.85
CA CYS A 302 12.60 28.24 -9.77
C CYS A 302 12.02 29.55 -10.30
N ALA A 303 12.75 30.26 -11.17
CA ALA A 303 12.28 31.51 -11.75
C ALA A 303 11.07 31.31 -12.68
N ILE A 304 11.06 30.24 -13.48
CA ILE A 304 9.89 29.90 -14.32
C ILE A 304 8.68 29.52 -13.45
N MET A 305 8.90 28.75 -12.38
CA MET A 305 7.87 28.42 -11.40
C MET A 305 7.26 29.69 -10.79
N ALA A 306 8.09 30.67 -10.43
CA ALA A 306 7.64 31.97 -9.92
C ALA A 306 6.76 32.73 -10.91
N ILE A 307 7.15 32.75 -12.20
CA ILE A 307 6.35 33.36 -13.27
C ILE A 307 5.00 32.64 -13.42
N GLU A 308 4.98 31.31 -13.36
CA GLU A 308 3.74 30.52 -13.45
C GLU A 308 2.83 30.75 -12.24
N MET A 309 3.37 30.77 -11.01
CA MET A 309 2.60 31.09 -9.80
C MET A 309 1.99 32.50 -9.88
N ARG A 310 2.75 33.48 -10.38
CA ARG A 310 2.25 34.83 -10.61
C ARG A 310 1.08 34.86 -11.61
N ARG A 311 1.15 34.06 -12.68
CA ARG A 311 0.06 33.91 -13.67
C ARG A 311 -1.16 33.21 -13.06
N GLU A 312 -0.96 32.14 -12.32
CA GLU A 312 -2.05 31.43 -11.64
C GLU A 312 -2.77 32.34 -10.64
N MET A 313 -2.04 33.23 -9.97
CA MET A 313 -2.62 34.25 -9.09
C MET A 313 -3.53 35.24 -9.85
N GLN A 314 -3.34 35.44 -11.15
CA GLN A 314 -4.30 36.21 -11.97
C GLN A 314 -5.61 35.45 -12.14
N VAL A 315 -5.55 34.14 -12.38
CA VAL A 315 -6.73 33.28 -12.52
C VAL A 315 -7.50 33.20 -11.21
N LEU A 316 -6.81 32.93 -10.09
CA LEU A 316 -7.43 32.85 -8.77
C LEU A 316 -8.13 34.16 -8.38
N ARG A 317 -7.51 35.31 -8.66
CA ARG A 317 -8.15 36.60 -8.44
C ARG A 317 -9.43 36.79 -9.22
N GLN A 318 -9.49 36.35 -10.47
CA GLN A 318 -10.73 36.43 -11.26
C GLN A 318 -11.85 35.61 -10.61
N GLN A 319 -11.53 34.43 -10.10
CA GLN A 319 -12.49 33.59 -9.37
C GLN A 319 -12.94 34.24 -8.06
N TRP A 320 -12.02 34.77 -7.27
CA TRP A 320 -12.35 35.42 -6.00
C TRP A 320 -13.08 36.76 -6.19
N ARG A 321 -12.88 37.45 -7.31
CA ARG A 321 -13.65 38.65 -7.67
C ARG A 321 -15.13 38.36 -7.80
N LEU A 322 -15.50 37.19 -8.34
CA LEU A 322 -16.90 36.75 -8.41
C LEU A 322 -17.51 36.50 -7.03
N LEU A 323 -16.67 36.29 -6.01
CA LEU A 323 -17.06 36.13 -4.60
C LEU A 323 -17.02 37.46 -3.82
N GLY A 324 -16.72 38.58 -4.48
CA GLY A 324 -16.63 39.92 -3.87
C GLY A 324 -15.26 40.28 -3.31
N PHE A 325 -14.22 39.49 -3.55
CA PHE A 325 -12.85 39.77 -3.07
C PHE A 325 -11.98 40.30 -4.21
N GLU A 326 -11.48 41.53 -4.07
CA GLU A 326 -10.57 42.15 -5.04
C GLU A 326 -9.15 42.30 -4.47
N GLY A 327 -8.15 42.37 -5.35
CA GLY A 327 -6.85 42.95 -5.01
C GLY A 327 -5.82 42.06 -4.28
N LEU A 328 -5.97 40.74 -4.26
CA LEU A 328 -4.93 39.85 -3.69
C LEU A 328 -3.79 39.61 -4.68
N TYR A 329 -2.59 40.10 -4.36
CA TYR A 329 -1.40 39.88 -5.19
C TYR A 329 -0.41 38.98 -4.47
N VAL A 330 0.50 38.36 -5.21
CA VAL A 330 1.64 37.67 -4.62
C VAL A 330 2.90 38.53 -4.81
N ARG A 331 3.78 38.53 -3.82
CA ARG A 331 5.15 39.05 -3.94
C ARG A 331 6.12 37.90 -3.72
N ILE A 332 7.24 37.90 -4.45
CA ILE A 332 8.14 36.75 -4.52
C ILE A 332 9.59 37.21 -4.39
N GLY A 333 10.37 36.46 -3.60
CA GLY A 333 11.81 36.63 -3.43
C GLY A 333 12.56 35.32 -3.69
N ILE A 334 13.61 35.38 -4.52
CA ILE A 334 14.43 34.22 -4.87
C ILE A 334 15.90 34.52 -4.62
N ASN A 335 16.60 33.57 -3.99
CA ASN A 335 18.05 33.65 -3.82
C ASN A 335 18.70 32.28 -3.98
N THR A 336 19.90 32.25 -4.58
CA THR A 336 20.71 31.05 -4.70
C THR A 336 21.96 31.16 -3.85
N GLY A 337 22.18 30.20 -2.96
CA GLY A 337 23.34 30.19 -2.08
C GLY A 337 23.47 28.93 -1.23
N TYR A 338 24.58 28.82 -0.49
CA TYR A 338 24.86 27.66 0.35
C TYR A 338 24.04 27.68 1.65
N CYS A 339 23.24 26.65 1.86
CA CYS A 339 22.48 26.38 3.09
C CYS A 339 22.75 24.97 3.61
N TYR A 340 22.38 24.72 4.86
CA TYR A 340 22.24 23.37 5.37
C TYR A 340 20.81 22.88 5.10
N VAL A 341 20.66 21.70 4.51
CA VAL A 341 19.36 21.06 4.28
C VAL A 341 19.38 19.66 4.86
N GLY A 342 18.26 19.23 5.44
CA GLY A 342 18.15 17.90 6.01
C GLY A 342 17.09 17.82 7.10
N ASN A 343 17.15 16.75 7.89
CA ASN A 343 16.25 16.55 9.02
C ASN A 343 16.78 17.32 10.23
N PHE A 344 16.01 18.29 10.72
CA PHE A 344 16.30 19.04 11.93
C PHE A 344 15.22 18.77 13.00
N GLY A 345 15.60 18.85 14.28
CA GLY A 345 14.68 18.70 15.40
C GLY A 345 15.15 17.69 16.45
N SER A 346 14.20 17.14 17.21
CA SER A 346 14.45 16.12 18.24
C SER A 346 13.97 14.75 17.79
N HIS A 347 14.29 13.70 18.55
CA HIS A 347 13.80 12.33 18.27
C HIS A 347 12.27 12.25 18.14
N ASN A 348 11.53 13.10 18.85
CA ASN A 348 10.07 13.06 18.86
C ASN A 348 9.44 13.99 17.81
N ARG A 349 10.21 14.94 17.26
CA ARG A 349 9.72 15.89 16.27
C ARG A 349 10.86 16.30 15.35
N MET A 350 10.87 15.71 14.16
CA MET A 350 11.80 16.04 13.08
C MET A 350 11.05 16.76 11.95
N THR A 351 11.74 17.67 11.26
CA THR A 351 11.24 18.37 10.08
C THR A 351 12.37 18.43 9.06
N TYR A 352 12.08 18.02 7.83
CA TYR A 352 12.99 18.23 6.72
C TYR A 352 12.86 19.68 6.25
N THR A 353 13.92 20.47 6.42
CA THR A 353 13.89 21.91 6.17
C THR A 353 15.30 22.39 5.83
N LEU A 354 15.43 23.64 5.40
CA LEU A 354 16.71 24.30 5.20
C LEU A 354 16.98 25.34 6.28
N ILE A 355 18.26 25.55 6.60
CA ILE A 355 18.73 26.56 7.55
C ILE A 355 19.96 27.24 6.95
N GLY A 356 19.95 28.57 6.94
CA GLY A 356 21.09 29.36 6.50
C GLY A 356 20.78 30.83 6.29
N LYS A 357 21.82 31.66 6.26
CA LYS A 357 21.71 33.10 5.99
C LYS A 357 21.04 33.40 4.64
N GLU A 358 21.25 32.53 3.64
CA GLU A 358 20.74 32.70 2.29
C GLU A 358 19.21 32.53 2.23
N ALA A 359 18.64 31.74 3.13
CA ALA A 359 17.19 31.60 3.29
C ALA A 359 16.57 32.90 3.82
N ASN A 360 17.18 33.47 4.85
CA ASN A 360 16.76 34.76 5.40
C ASN A 360 16.90 35.87 4.35
N PHE A 361 17.92 35.80 3.49
CA PHE A 361 18.08 36.75 2.38
C PHE A 361 16.95 36.64 1.36
N ALA A 362 16.55 35.43 0.97
CA ALA A 362 15.39 35.22 0.08
C ALA A 362 14.09 35.79 0.68
N SER A 363 13.82 35.54 1.97
CA SER A 363 12.67 36.12 2.67
C SER A 363 12.72 37.65 2.71
N ARG A 364 13.90 38.25 2.88
CA ARG A 364 14.04 39.72 2.84
C ARG A 364 13.79 40.29 1.44
N LEU A 365 14.21 39.59 0.39
CA LEU A 365 13.90 39.97 -1.00
C LEU A 365 12.41 39.92 -1.27
N GLU A 366 11.73 38.87 -0.80
CA GLU A 366 10.27 38.73 -0.88
C GLU A 366 9.59 39.93 -0.20
N SER A 367 9.98 40.25 1.03
CA SER A 367 9.36 41.34 1.78
C SER A 367 9.61 42.73 1.16
N ALA A 368 10.71 42.89 0.41
CA ALA A 368 11.02 44.11 -0.33
C ALA A 368 10.30 44.20 -1.68
N ALA A 369 9.73 43.10 -2.17
CA ALA A 369 9.05 43.04 -3.44
C ALA A 369 7.67 43.74 -3.38
N LYS A 370 7.38 44.52 -4.43
CA LYS A 370 6.07 45.13 -4.64
C LYS A 370 5.01 44.08 -5.00
N PRO A 371 3.71 44.41 -4.91
CA PRO A 371 2.66 43.52 -5.41
C PRO A 371 2.95 43.06 -6.85
N ASN A 372 2.83 41.75 -7.09
CA ASN A 372 3.08 41.11 -8.40
C ASN A 372 4.55 41.11 -8.87
N GLN A 373 5.49 41.48 -7.99
CA GLN A 373 6.91 41.58 -8.31
C GLN A 373 7.66 40.30 -7.92
N ILE A 374 8.63 39.91 -8.76
CA ILE A 374 9.53 38.78 -8.51
C ILE A 374 10.94 39.34 -8.40
N LEU A 375 11.45 39.44 -7.18
CA LEU A 375 12.80 39.91 -6.91
C LEU A 375 13.77 38.75 -6.77
N ILE A 376 14.95 38.89 -7.37
CA ILE A 376 16.01 37.90 -7.33
C ILE A 376 17.33 38.55 -6.88
N SER A 377 18.15 37.77 -6.20
CA SER A 377 19.52 38.17 -5.86
C SER A 377 20.42 38.22 -7.10
N GLU A 378 21.54 38.92 -6.98
CA GLU A 378 22.60 38.92 -8.00
C GLU A 378 23.15 37.50 -8.27
N SER A 379 23.25 36.65 -7.24
CA SER A 379 23.70 35.27 -7.40
C SER A 379 22.72 34.43 -8.25
N THR A 380 21.42 34.61 -8.07
CA THR A 380 20.40 33.97 -8.90
C THR A 380 20.41 34.55 -10.32
N TYR A 381 20.50 35.88 -10.46
CA TYR A 381 20.56 36.56 -11.77
C TYR A 381 21.69 36.00 -12.64
N ASN A 382 22.90 35.88 -12.08
CA ASN A 382 24.07 35.34 -12.80
C ASN A 382 23.85 33.91 -13.34
N LEU A 383 22.95 33.13 -12.73
CA LEU A 383 22.64 31.78 -13.18
C LEU A 383 21.59 31.74 -14.29
N ILE A 384 20.69 32.72 -14.38
CA ILE A 384 19.50 32.67 -15.25
C ILE A 384 19.44 33.74 -16.34
N SER A 385 20.28 34.78 -16.25
CA SER A 385 20.27 35.95 -17.15
C SER A 385 20.40 35.60 -18.64
N HIS A 386 21.02 34.46 -18.95
CA HIS A 386 21.17 33.96 -20.31
C HIS A 386 19.86 33.40 -20.95
N LYS A 387 18.80 33.20 -20.16
CA LYS A 387 17.53 32.61 -20.60
C LYS A 387 16.28 33.40 -20.20
N LEU A 388 16.38 34.29 -19.23
CA LEU A 388 15.26 35.09 -18.74
C LEU A 388 15.62 36.57 -18.75
N ASN A 389 14.70 37.39 -19.26
CA ASN A 389 14.82 38.84 -19.20
C ASN A 389 14.67 39.31 -17.75
N CYS A 390 15.73 39.92 -17.23
CA CYS A 390 15.74 40.49 -15.90
C CYS A 390 16.10 41.98 -15.98
N GLN A 391 15.42 42.79 -15.19
CA GLN A 391 15.69 44.22 -15.08
C GLN A 391 16.40 44.52 -13.78
N ILE A 392 17.32 45.47 -13.84
CA ILE A 392 18.01 45.98 -12.66
C ILE A 392 17.04 46.85 -11.83
N VAL A 393 16.79 46.50 -10.58
CA VAL A 393 15.99 47.32 -9.66
C VAL A 393 16.89 48.36 -8.98
N GLY A 394 18.14 47.97 -8.74
CA GLY A 394 19.17 48.81 -8.14
C GLY A 394 19.58 48.32 -6.75
N LYS A 395 20.22 49.21 -6.00
CA LYS A 395 20.71 48.96 -4.64
C LYS A 395 19.58 49.14 -3.62
N VAL A 396 19.10 48.05 -3.04
CA VAL A 396 18.00 48.04 -2.06
C VAL A 396 18.55 47.78 -0.66
N HIS A 397 18.10 48.58 0.31
CA HIS A 397 18.38 48.31 1.73
C HIS A 397 17.40 47.27 2.24
N LEU A 398 17.91 46.05 2.49
CA LEU A 398 17.12 45.00 3.10
C LEU A 398 17.23 45.06 4.62
N LYS A 399 16.13 44.80 5.32
CA LYS A 399 16.06 44.84 6.79
C LYS A 399 17.17 43.98 7.42
N GLY A 400 17.97 44.59 8.29
CA GLY A 400 19.04 43.89 9.02
C GLY A 400 20.28 43.57 8.20
N LEU A 401 20.49 44.22 7.05
CA LEU A 401 21.79 44.34 6.39
C LEU A 401 22.29 45.78 6.54
N GLN A 402 23.60 45.93 6.74
CA GLN A 402 24.23 47.25 6.82
C GLN A 402 24.40 47.87 5.42
N ASP A 403 24.85 47.07 4.46
CA ASP A 403 25.10 47.52 3.09
C ASP A 403 23.91 47.24 2.17
N PRO A 404 23.58 48.17 1.26
CA PRO A 404 22.57 47.93 0.26
C PRO A 404 23.05 46.89 -0.76
N VAL A 405 22.15 46.00 -1.15
CA VAL A 405 22.45 44.88 -2.04
C VAL A 405 21.84 45.10 -3.41
N MET A 406 22.50 44.55 -4.42
CA MET A 406 22.04 44.62 -5.78
C MET A 406 20.89 43.64 -6.01
N VAL A 407 19.76 44.16 -6.48
CA VAL A 407 18.54 43.38 -6.70
C VAL A 407 18.08 43.51 -8.15
N TRP A 408 17.60 42.38 -8.67
CA TRP A 408 17.07 42.26 -10.03
C TRP A 408 15.61 41.83 -9.97
N GLU A 409 14.83 42.20 -10.98
CA GLU A 409 13.45 41.77 -11.16
C GLU A 409 13.35 40.84 -12.37
N VAL A 410 12.66 39.73 -12.22
CA VAL A 410 12.35 38.83 -13.34
C VAL A 410 11.11 39.34 -14.08
N LEU A 411 11.30 39.70 -15.34
CA LEU A 411 10.20 40.14 -16.20
C LEU A 411 9.47 38.93 -16.78
N THR A 412 8.16 39.08 -16.98
CA THR A 412 7.45 38.11 -17.82
C THR A 412 7.93 38.30 -19.25
N PRO A 413 8.28 37.24 -20.01
CA PRO A 413 8.56 37.38 -21.43
C PRO A 413 7.38 38.09 -22.11
N GLU A 414 7.64 39.23 -22.75
CA GLU A 414 6.67 39.92 -23.58
C GLU A 414 6.22 39.00 -24.72
N LYS A 415 4.98 39.22 -25.17
CA LYS A 415 4.22 38.35 -26.07
C LYS A 415 4.89 37.96 -27.39
N ASP A 416 5.98 38.61 -27.79
CA ASP A 416 6.54 38.43 -29.12
C ASP A 416 7.52 37.25 -29.25
N ASP A 417 8.13 36.77 -28.17
CA ASP A 417 9.10 35.65 -28.24
C ASP A 417 8.47 34.24 -28.06
N ILE A 418 7.17 34.14 -27.76
CA ILE A 418 6.45 32.86 -27.59
C ILE A 418 5.51 32.57 -28.76
N ARG A 419 5.87 32.97 -29.99
CA ARG A 419 5.12 32.56 -31.19
C ARG A 419 5.17 31.05 -31.47
N ASN A 420 5.98 30.28 -30.76
CA ASN A 420 6.19 28.88 -31.07
C ASN A 420 5.70 27.84 -30.05
N GLN A 421 4.90 28.17 -29.02
CA GLN A 421 4.40 27.10 -28.13
C GLN A 421 3.15 27.32 -27.24
N ASN A 422 2.38 28.42 -27.37
CA ASN A 422 1.34 28.70 -26.37
C ASN A 422 -0.07 28.23 -26.73
N ASN A 423 -0.62 27.40 -25.84
CA ASN A 423 -2.00 26.98 -25.77
C ASN A 423 -2.90 28.01 -25.04
N TRP A 424 -2.57 29.31 -25.02
CA TRP A 424 -3.43 30.35 -24.44
C TRP A 424 -3.06 31.77 -24.90
N ILE A 425 -4.02 32.71 -24.84
CA ILE A 425 -3.91 34.16 -25.13
C ILE A 425 -4.40 34.94 -23.92
N ASP A 426 -3.67 35.98 -23.51
CA ASP A 426 -4.08 36.87 -22.41
C ASP A 426 -3.78 38.33 -22.73
N HIS A 427 -4.79 39.19 -22.91
CA HIS A 427 -4.66 40.63 -23.14
C HIS A 427 -5.45 41.43 -22.11
N GLN A 428 -4.81 42.45 -21.54
CA GLN A 428 -5.41 43.34 -20.55
C GLN A 428 -5.14 44.81 -20.93
N LEU A 429 -6.21 45.57 -21.10
CA LEU A 429 -6.25 47.02 -21.29
C LEU A 429 -7.30 47.61 -20.33
N SER A 430 -7.32 48.93 -20.14
CA SER A 430 -8.36 49.58 -19.33
C SER A 430 -9.74 49.32 -19.93
N GLY A 431 -10.61 48.59 -19.22
CA GLY A 431 -11.94 48.20 -19.68
C GLY A 431 -12.01 46.98 -20.61
N PHE A 432 -10.90 46.33 -20.92
CA PHE A 432 -10.86 45.14 -21.79
C PHE A 432 -9.94 44.05 -21.24
N ASN A 433 -10.51 42.87 -20.99
CA ASN A 433 -9.77 41.68 -20.59
C ASN A 433 -10.14 40.52 -21.51
N LEU A 434 -9.15 39.91 -22.15
CA LEU A 434 -9.32 38.72 -22.97
C LEU A 434 -8.38 37.62 -22.47
N HIS A 435 -8.94 36.57 -21.89
CA HIS A 435 -8.20 35.38 -21.47
C HIS A 435 -8.78 34.16 -22.19
N LEU A 436 -7.95 33.45 -22.95
CA LEU A 436 -8.33 32.26 -23.71
C LEU A 436 -7.33 31.15 -23.45
N ASN A 437 -7.78 30.00 -22.94
CA ASN A 437 -6.94 28.82 -22.76
C ASN A 437 -7.32 27.71 -23.75
N PHE A 438 -6.54 27.56 -24.82
CA PHE A 438 -6.75 26.57 -25.88
C PHE A 438 -6.64 25.11 -25.43
N LYS A 439 -6.04 24.81 -24.25
CA LYS A 439 -6.06 23.44 -23.69
C LYS A 439 -7.41 23.06 -23.08
N GLU A 440 -8.09 24.03 -22.49
CA GLU A 440 -9.36 23.81 -21.78
C GLU A 440 -10.58 24.03 -22.68
N ILE A 441 -10.40 24.76 -23.79
CA ILE A 441 -11.43 24.94 -24.81
C ILE A 441 -11.69 23.60 -25.52
N ARG A 442 -12.89 23.06 -25.34
CA ARG A 442 -13.33 21.85 -26.03
C ARG A 442 -13.48 22.14 -27.52
N ASN A 443 -13.22 21.15 -28.36
CA ASN A 443 -13.22 21.34 -29.83
C ASN A 443 -14.55 21.88 -30.38
N TYR A 444 -15.69 21.56 -29.77
CA TYR A 444 -17.00 22.04 -30.19
C TYR A 444 -17.30 23.48 -29.73
N ASP A 445 -16.69 23.96 -28.66
CA ASP A 445 -16.91 25.32 -28.13
C ASP A 445 -16.17 26.40 -28.95
N LYS A 446 -15.18 26.00 -29.76
CA LYS A 446 -14.37 26.90 -30.58
C LYS A 446 -15.20 27.81 -31.49
N ARG A 447 -16.22 27.26 -32.14
CA ARG A 447 -17.06 28.02 -33.09
C ARG A 447 -17.92 29.06 -32.36
N THR A 448 -18.43 28.71 -31.19
CA THR A 448 -19.19 29.62 -30.31
C THR A 448 -18.31 30.76 -29.81
N ILE A 449 -17.10 30.46 -29.37
CA ILE A 449 -16.12 31.47 -28.93
C ILE A 449 -15.78 32.44 -30.07
N MET A 450 -15.52 31.94 -31.28
CA MET A 450 -15.27 32.80 -32.45
C MET A 450 -16.46 33.72 -32.75
N ASN A 451 -17.70 33.20 -32.69
CA ASN A 451 -18.89 34.01 -32.92
C ASN A 451 -19.04 35.13 -31.88
N HIS A 452 -18.77 34.86 -30.60
CA HIS A 452 -18.81 35.88 -29.54
C HIS A 452 -17.73 36.94 -29.70
N LEU A 453 -16.51 36.54 -30.10
CA LEU A 453 -15.43 37.49 -30.38
C LEU A 453 -15.75 38.37 -31.59
N ASN A 454 -16.27 37.79 -32.67
CA ASN A 454 -16.70 38.55 -33.85
C ASN A 454 -17.86 39.51 -33.53
N HIS A 455 -18.81 39.09 -32.70
CA HIS A 455 -19.89 39.96 -32.25
C HIS A 455 -19.36 41.10 -31.35
N ALA A 456 -18.40 40.82 -30.48
CA ALA A 456 -17.75 41.86 -29.67
C ALA A 456 -16.97 42.85 -30.54
N LEU A 457 -16.31 42.38 -31.60
CA LEU A 457 -15.65 43.24 -32.59
C LEU A 457 -16.65 44.12 -33.34
N ASP A 458 -17.76 43.58 -33.84
CA ASP A 458 -18.81 44.36 -34.52
C ASP A 458 -19.44 45.44 -33.61
N LEU A 459 -19.59 45.15 -32.32
CA LEU A 459 -20.04 46.13 -31.33
C LEU A 459 -19.01 47.23 -31.03
N LEU A 460 -17.71 46.90 -31.11
CA LEU A 460 -16.65 47.89 -30.95
C LEU A 460 -16.56 48.79 -32.18
N ASP A 461 -16.64 48.21 -33.39
CA ASP A 461 -16.63 48.96 -34.65
C ASP A 461 -17.81 49.94 -34.71
N LYS A 462 -19.01 49.52 -34.32
CA LYS A 462 -20.21 50.39 -34.24
C LYS A 462 -20.13 51.52 -33.20
N LYS A 463 -19.18 51.46 -32.26
CA LYS A 463 -18.97 52.49 -31.24
C LYS A 463 -17.74 53.36 -31.52
N LEU A 464 -16.95 53.00 -32.53
CA LEU A 464 -15.80 53.77 -33.00
C LEU A 464 -16.20 54.80 -34.07
N ASP A 465 -17.32 54.58 -34.76
CA ASP A 465 -18.07 55.58 -35.54
C ASP A 465 -19.01 56.42 -34.65
#